data_AF-A0A671M515-F1
#
_entry.id   AF-A0A671M515-F1
#
_cell.length_a   1.000
_cell.length_b   1.000
_cell.length_c   1.000
_cell.angle_alpha   90.00
_cell.angle_beta   90.00
_cell.angle_gamma   90.00
#
_symmetry.space_group_name_H-M   'P 1'
#
loop_
_entity.id
_entity.type
_entity.pdbx_description
1 polymer ?
#
loop_
_entity_poly.entity_id
_entity_poly.type
_entity_poly.pdbx_seq_one_letter_code
_entity_poly.pdbx_strand_id
1 'polypeptide(L)'
;MAFLIKSMVGNPLKGMGFGGGEEKAEEETPKDPAAAAGMTREEYEEYQKQVVEEKMARDADFLHKKAERATLRVCLREKYRLPKSEQDENMIQIAGDDVDVPEELLKMVDEDATEEEEKDSILGQMQNLQNMDMDQIKEKASATLTEIKSKAEEKCSVM
;
A
#
# COMPACT_ATOMS: atom_id res chain seq x y z
N MET A 1 14.03 -22.64 -11.26
CA MET A 1 14.10 -23.91 -10.50
C MET A 1 13.48 -23.67 -9.14
N ALA A 2 12.44 -24.41 -8.78
CA ALA A 2 11.69 -24.19 -7.54
C ALA A 2 12.40 -24.88 -6.36
N PHE A 3 12.81 -24.08 -5.36
CA PHE A 3 13.32 -24.56 -4.09
C PHE A 3 12.15 -24.99 -3.20
N LEU A 4 11.96 -26.29 -3.03
CA LEU A 4 11.02 -26.88 -2.10
C LEU A 4 11.56 -26.76 -0.67
N ILE A 5 11.02 -25.82 0.11
CA ILE A 5 11.21 -25.74 1.56
C ILE A 5 10.53 -26.96 2.18
N LYS A 6 11.34 -27.94 2.61
CA LYS A 6 10.89 -29.10 3.37
C LYS A 6 10.49 -28.63 4.78
N SER A 7 9.19 -28.47 5.00
CA SER A 7 8.60 -28.34 6.32
C SER A 7 8.84 -29.62 7.12
N MET A 8 9.71 -29.57 8.13
CA MET A 8 9.74 -30.54 9.21
C MET A 8 8.82 -30.04 10.33
N VAL A 9 7.53 -30.38 10.22
CA VAL A 9 6.57 -30.36 11.32
C VAL A 9 5.98 -31.77 11.38
N GLY A 10 6.28 -32.51 12.46
CA GLY A 10 5.80 -33.90 12.58
C GLY A 10 6.29 -34.67 13.80
N ASN A 11 5.75 -34.32 14.97
CA ASN A 11 5.41 -35.17 16.12
C ASN A 11 6.52 -35.74 17.06
N PRO A 12 6.44 -35.45 18.38
CA PRO A 12 7.15 -36.19 19.42
C PRO A 12 6.26 -37.35 19.88
N LEU A 13 6.61 -38.60 19.55
CA LEU A 13 6.17 -39.83 20.24
C LEU A 13 6.69 -41.05 19.47
N LYS A 14 7.95 -41.42 19.71
CA LYS A 14 8.39 -42.81 19.55
C LYS A 14 9.59 -43.13 20.44
N GLY A 15 9.38 -42.99 21.75
CA GLY A 15 10.12 -43.83 22.69
C GLY A 15 9.51 -45.22 22.65
N MET A 16 10.21 -46.18 22.03
CA MET A 16 10.18 -47.61 22.39
C MET A 16 11.15 -48.39 21.50
N GLY A 17 12.18 -48.99 22.09
CA GLY A 17 12.70 -50.29 21.63
C GLY A 17 14.04 -50.33 20.89
N PHE A 18 15.06 -50.74 21.65
CA PHE A 18 15.88 -51.95 21.42
C PHE A 18 17.10 -51.93 20.45
N GLY A 19 18.30 -52.07 21.06
CA GLY A 19 19.54 -52.71 20.52
C GLY A 19 20.30 -51.92 19.45
N GLY A 20 21.61 -51.69 19.48
CA GLY A 20 22.75 -52.32 20.14
C GLY A 20 23.93 -52.27 19.15
N GLY A 21 25.13 -51.87 19.59
CA GLY A 21 26.38 -51.98 18.81
C GLY A 21 27.11 -50.66 18.55
N GLU A 22 28.23 -50.46 19.27
CA GLU A 22 29.27 -49.47 18.96
C GLU A 22 29.95 -49.77 17.62
N GLU A 23 30.28 -48.72 16.84
CA GLU A 23 31.60 -48.55 16.24
C GLU A 23 31.75 -47.11 15.70
N LYS A 24 32.84 -46.45 16.12
CA LYS A 24 33.25 -45.10 15.75
C LYS A 24 33.56 -45.01 14.25
N ALA A 25 33.02 -43.99 13.59
CA ALA A 25 33.67 -43.35 12.46
C ALA A 25 33.71 -41.85 12.76
N GLU A 26 34.91 -41.30 12.62
CA GLU A 26 35.34 -40.02 13.11
C GLU A 26 34.57 -38.85 12.48
N GLU A 27 34.18 -37.95 13.37
CA GLU A 27 34.13 -36.51 13.23
C GLU A 27 34.94 -35.95 12.04
N GLU A 28 34.39 -35.94 10.82
CA GLU A 28 34.76 -34.94 9.82
C GLU A 28 34.03 -33.64 10.18
N THR A 29 34.66 -32.86 11.06
CA THR A 29 34.42 -31.43 11.17
C THR A 29 34.34 -30.81 9.78
N PRO A 30 33.36 -29.93 9.51
CA PRO A 30 33.08 -29.44 8.17
C PRO A 30 34.32 -28.78 7.58
N LYS A 31 34.65 -29.10 6.32
CA LYS A 31 35.53 -28.27 5.49
C LYS A 31 35.03 -26.84 5.64
N ASP A 32 35.94 -25.96 6.06
CA ASP A 32 35.68 -24.56 6.37
C ASP A 32 34.67 -23.97 5.36
N PRO A 33 33.49 -23.49 5.80
CA PRO A 33 32.43 -23.02 4.90
C PRO A 33 32.91 -21.92 3.95
N ALA A 34 33.94 -21.16 4.36
CA ALA A 34 34.64 -20.21 3.49
C ALA A 34 35.36 -20.89 2.31
N ALA A 35 36.10 -21.99 2.58
CA ALA A 35 36.79 -22.76 1.55
C ALA A 35 35.82 -23.49 0.61
N ALA A 36 34.66 -23.91 1.11
CA ALA A 36 33.59 -24.49 0.29
C ALA A 36 32.92 -23.45 -0.64
N ALA A 37 32.88 -22.18 -0.21
CA ALA A 37 32.41 -21.06 -1.00
C ALA A 37 33.49 -20.47 -1.94
N GLY A 38 34.72 -20.99 -1.90
CA GLY A 38 35.84 -20.50 -2.71
C GLY A 38 36.34 -19.11 -2.30
N MET A 39 35.99 -18.65 -1.09
CA MET A 39 36.35 -17.34 -0.55
C MET A 39 37.39 -17.49 0.57
N THR A 40 38.19 -16.46 0.80
CA THR A 40 38.99 -16.38 2.03
C THR A 40 38.04 -16.25 3.23
N ARG A 41 38.50 -16.68 4.40
CA ARG A 41 37.68 -16.67 5.63
C ARG A 41 37.14 -15.27 5.96
N GLU A 42 37.94 -14.24 5.72
CA GLU A 42 37.57 -12.84 5.96
C GLU A 42 36.49 -12.38 4.96
N GLU A 43 36.63 -12.71 3.67
CA GLU A 43 35.61 -12.41 2.64
C GLU A 43 34.27 -13.12 2.92
N TYR A 44 34.32 -14.35 3.44
CA TYR A 44 33.12 -15.12 3.77
C TYR A 44 32.35 -14.50 4.96
N GLU A 45 33.07 -14.03 5.99
CA GLU A 45 32.48 -13.36 7.15
C GLU A 45 31.85 -12.02 6.75
N GLU A 46 32.50 -11.24 5.88
CA GLU A 46 31.94 -10.00 5.33
C GLU A 46 30.71 -10.25 4.44
N TYR A 47 30.74 -11.28 3.59
CA TYR A 47 29.59 -11.66 2.78
C TYR A 47 28.39 -12.07 3.63
N GLN A 48 28.60 -12.86 4.69
CA GLN A 48 27.54 -13.22 5.61
C GLN A 48 26.95 -11.97 6.29
N LYS A 49 27.82 -11.04 6.69
CA LYS A 49 27.38 -9.77 7.27
C LYS A 49 26.53 -8.96 6.31
N GLN A 50 26.95 -8.82 5.05
CA GLN A 50 26.17 -8.11 4.01
C GLN A 50 24.81 -8.77 3.77
N VAL A 51 24.74 -10.10 3.67
CA VAL A 51 23.47 -10.83 3.49
C VAL A 51 22.52 -10.58 4.66
N VAL A 52 23.05 -10.53 5.90
CA VAL A 52 22.25 -10.24 7.09
C VAL A 52 21.79 -8.78 7.09
N GLU A 53 22.67 -7.83 6.77
CA GLU A 53 22.34 -6.40 6.67
C GLU A 53 21.26 -6.13 5.60
N GLU A 54 21.42 -6.66 4.39
CA GLU A 54 20.41 -6.54 3.33
C GLU A 54 19.08 -7.19 3.70
N LYS A 55 19.12 -8.31 4.42
CA LYS A 55 17.90 -8.94 4.92
C LYS A 55 17.22 -8.06 5.96
N MET A 56 17.97 -7.51 6.92
CA MET A 56 17.43 -6.60 7.92
C MET A 56 16.84 -5.34 7.29
N ALA A 57 17.52 -4.74 6.32
CA ALA A 57 17.03 -3.56 5.60
C ALA A 57 15.71 -3.86 4.87
N ARG A 58 15.64 -4.97 4.14
CA ARG A 58 14.40 -5.38 3.47
C ARG A 58 13.28 -5.66 4.45
N ASP A 59 13.56 -6.38 5.54
CA ASP A 59 12.54 -6.69 6.55
C ASP A 59 12.01 -5.41 7.22
N ALA A 60 12.86 -4.40 7.45
CA ALA A 60 12.47 -3.09 7.93
C ALA A 60 11.58 -2.34 6.92
N ASP A 61 11.95 -2.29 5.65
CA ASP A 61 11.13 -1.67 4.59
C ASP A 61 9.77 -2.35 4.45
N PHE A 62 9.74 -3.69 4.51
CA PHE A 62 8.49 -4.44 4.48
C PHE A 62 7.60 -4.15 5.69
N LEU A 63 8.21 -4.02 6.88
CA LEU A 63 7.49 -3.66 8.09
C LEU A 63 6.89 -2.25 7.98
N HIS A 64 7.67 -1.28 7.51
CA HIS A 64 7.23 0.10 7.30
C HIS A 64 6.04 0.17 6.34
N LYS A 65 6.16 -0.40 5.13
CA LYS A 65 5.07 -0.43 4.13
C LYS A 65 3.82 -1.16 4.64
N LYS A 66 3.98 -2.15 5.52
CA LYS A 66 2.85 -2.86 6.12
C LYS A 66 2.15 -2.02 7.18
N ALA A 67 2.91 -1.22 7.93
CA ALA A 67 2.39 -0.26 8.88
C ALA A 67 1.69 0.91 8.16
N GLU A 68 2.26 1.49 7.11
CA GLU A 68 1.59 2.56 6.33
C GLU A 68 0.21 2.11 5.81
N ARG A 69 0.15 0.87 5.29
CA ARG A 69 -1.10 0.26 4.84
C ARG A 69 -2.07 0.02 6.00
N ALA A 70 -1.57 -0.25 7.20
CA ALA A 70 -2.39 -0.35 8.40
C ALA A 70 -2.90 1.03 8.85
N THR A 71 -2.06 2.07 8.82
CA THR A 71 -2.43 3.47 9.09
C THR A 71 -3.57 3.92 8.19
N LEU A 72 -3.47 3.67 6.88
CA LEU A 72 -4.56 3.92 5.93
C LEU A 72 -5.87 3.24 6.32
N ARG A 73 -5.78 1.96 6.66
CA ARG A 73 -6.91 1.14 7.07
C ARG A 73 -7.55 1.66 8.36
N VAL A 74 -6.77 2.23 9.29
CA VAL A 74 -7.28 2.89 10.51
C VAL A 74 -7.96 4.20 10.14
N CYS A 75 -7.31 5.07 9.37
CA CYS A 75 -7.87 6.35 8.92
C CYS A 75 -9.22 6.19 8.21
N LEU A 76 -9.34 5.22 7.29
CA LEU A 76 -10.61 4.94 6.61
C LEU A 76 -11.68 4.44 7.58
N ARG A 77 -11.33 3.58 8.53
CA ARG A 77 -12.31 3.11 9.53
C ARG A 77 -12.82 4.25 10.38
N GLU A 78 -11.96 5.18 10.79
CA GLU A 78 -12.36 6.37 11.52
C GLU A 78 -13.27 7.27 10.67
N LYS A 79 -12.89 7.55 9.42
CA LYS A 79 -13.66 8.35 8.47
C LYS A 79 -15.09 7.81 8.26
N TYR A 80 -15.23 6.49 8.16
CA TYR A 80 -16.53 5.83 7.92
C TYR A 80 -17.17 5.26 9.19
N ARG A 81 -16.64 5.57 10.38
CA ARG A 81 -17.14 5.08 11.68
C ARG A 81 -17.28 3.55 11.77
N LEU A 82 -16.34 2.83 11.16
CA LEU A 82 -16.26 1.38 11.23
C LEU A 82 -15.58 0.94 12.54
N PRO A 83 -15.85 -0.28 13.03
CA PRO A 83 -15.18 -0.83 14.20
C PRO A 83 -13.67 -0.86 14.04
N LYS A 84 -12.94 -0.50 15.11
CA LYS A 84 -11.48 -0.53 15.15
C LYS A 84 -10.95 -1.96 15.00
N SER A 85 -9.73 -2.05 14.47
CA SER A 85 -9.04 -3.32 14.19
C SER A 85 -7.77 -3.39 15.01
N GLU A 86 -7.79 -4.19 16.08
CA GLU A 86 -6.62 -4.38 16.96
C GLU A 86 -5.40 -4.90 16.19
N GLN A 87 -5.61 -5.69 15.13
CA GLN A 87 -4.53 -6.18 14.28
C GLN A 87 -3.81 -5.03 13.57
N ASP A 88 -4.53 -4.00 13.15
CA ASP A 88 -3.96 -2.86 12.45
C ASP A 88 -3.23 -1.94 13.44
N GLU A 89 -3.80 -1.73 14.62
CA GLU A 89 -3.15 -0.96 15.71
C GLU A 89 -1.84 -1.61 16.16
N ASN A 90 -1.83 -2.94 16.35
CA ASN A 90 -0.61 -3.67 16.70
C ASN A 90 0.45 -3.55 15.61
N MET A 91 0.07 -3.59 14.32
CA MET A 91 1.03 -3.47 13.22
C MET A 91 1.69 -2.08 13.16
N ILE A 92 0.95 -1.03 13.50
CA ILE A 92 1.47 0.34 13.57
C ILE A 92 2.43 0.45 14.76
N GLN A 93 2.04 -0.04 15.94
CA GLN A 93 2.89 -0.02 17.14
C GLN A 93 4.22 -0.77 16.95
N ILE A 94 4.22 -1.89 16.22
CA ILE A 94 5.45 -2.66 15.94
C ILE A 94 6.43 -1.88 15.07
N ALA A 95 5.94 -1.05 14.14
CA ALA A 95 6.79 -0.21 13.29
C ALA A 95 7.22 1.10 13.97
N GLY A 96 6.66 1.39 15.15
CA GLY A 96 6.73 2.70 15.80
C GLY A 96 5.52 3.56 15.41
N ASP A 97 4.93 4.29 16.36
CA ASP A 97 3.72 5.09 16.13
C ASP A 97 3.90 6.26 15.13
N ASP A 98 5.10 6.41 14.54
CA ASP A 98 5.49 7.46 13.59
C ASP A 98 5.42 6.93 12.15
N VAL A 99 4.33 6.25 11.79
CA VAL A 99 4.11 5.74 10.43
C VAL A 99 2.89 6.38 9.80
N ASP A 100 3.16 7.26 8.86
CA ASP A 100 2.16 8.00 8.09
C ASP A 100 1.53 7.17 6.96
N VAL A 101 0.53 7.77 6.33
CA VAL A 101 -0.11 7.25 5.11
C VAL A 101 0.90 7.23 3.95
N PRO A 102 0.90 6.21 3.06
CA PRO A 102 1.85 6.12 1.95
C PRO A 102 1.95 7.41 1.12
N GLU A 103 3.18 7.85 0.88
CA GLU A 103 3.50 9.06 0.12
C GLU A 103 2.93 9.06 -1.31
N GLU A 104 2.86 7.88 -1.95
CA GLU A 104 2.27 7.73 -3.29
C GLU A 104 0.80 8.19 -3.32
N LEU A 105 0.06 7.93 -2.24
CA LEU A 105 -1.33 8.38 -2.15
C LEU A 105 -1.44 9.88 -1.91
N LEU A 106 -0.53 10.46 -1.10
CA LEU A 106 -0.47 11.91 -0.90
C LEU A 106 -0.21 12.62 -2.22
N LYS A 107 0.75 12.12 -3.00
CA LYS A 107 1.08 12.69 -4.30
C LYS A 107 -0.09 12.65 -5.30
N MET A 108 -0.85 11.54 -5.36
CA MET A 108 -2.03 11.47 -6.23
C MET A 108 -3.13 12.46 -5.81
N VAL A 109 -3.30 12.68 -4.50
CA VAL A 109 -4.27 13.67 -3.99
C VAL A 109 -3.84 15.09 -4.37
N ASP A 110 -2.56 15.40 -4.28
CA ASP A 110 -2.03 16.72 -4.66
C ASP A 110 -2.19 16.98 -6.17
N GLU A 111 -1.91 15.98 -7.00
CA GLU A 111 -2.09 16.07 -8.47
C GLU A 111 -3.58 16.28 -8.83
N ASP A 112 -4.50 15.48 -8.28
CA ASP A 112 -5.94 15.62 -8.51
C ASP A 112 -6.47 17.01 -8.06
N ALA A 113 -5.98 17.55 -6.94
CA ALA A 113 -6.37 18.87 -6.47
C ALA A 113 -5.96 19.97 -7.47
N THR A 114 -4.76 19.87 -8.04
CA THR A 114 -4.30 20.84 -9.04
C THR A 114 -5.11 20.78 -10.34
N GLU A 115 -5.47 19.58 -10.81
CA GLU A 115 -6.28 19.44 -12.03
C GLU A 115 -7.71 19.98 -11.86
N GLU A 116 -8.32 19.78 -10.69
CA GLU A 116 -9.65 20.29 -10.40
C GLU A 116 -9.65 21.83 -10.22
N GLU A 117 -8.62 22.40 -9.60
CA GLU A 117 -8.45 23.86 -9.51
C GLU A 117 -8.31 24.51 -10.91
N GLU A 118 -7.61 23.88 -11.85
CA GLU A 118 -7.50 24.37 -13.23
C GLU A 118 -8.85 24.38 -13.97
N LYS A 119 -9.70 23.37 -13.71
CA LYS A 119 -11.05 23.25 -14.31
C LYS A 119 -12.06 24.22 -13.67
N ASP A 120 -12.02 24.38 -12.36
CA ASP A 120 -12.88 25.28 -11.60
C ASP A 120 -12.46 26.75 -11.71
N SER A 121 -11.22 27.01 -12.14
CA SER A 121 -10.75 28.35 -12.45
C SER A 121 -11.53 28.96 -13.62
N ILE A 122 -11.76 30.28 -13.55
CA ILE A 122 -12.51 31.07 -14.54
C ILE A 122 -11.98 30.84 -15.97
N LEU A 123 -10.68 30.56 -16.10
CA LEU A 123 -10.03 30.25 -17.37
C LEU A 123 -10.48 28.89 -17.95
N GLY A 124 -10.60 27.85 -17.11
CA GLY A 124 -11.09 26.52 -17.48
C GLY A 124 -12.57 26.53 -17.85
N GLN A 125 -13.38 27.35 -17.16
CA GLN A 125 -14.78 27.59 -17.53
C GLN A 125 -14.91 28.29 -18.89
N MET A 126 -14.03 29.27 -19.20
CA MET A 126 -14.00 29.91 -20.53
C MET A 126 -13.60 28.94 -21.65
N GLN A 127 -12.70 28.01 -21.39
CA GLN A 127 -12.31 26.99 -22.37
C GLN A 127 -13.44 25.98 -22.65
N ASN A 128 -14.24 25.65 -21.62
CA ASN A 128 -15.45 24.84 -21.79
C ASN A 128 -16.56 25.59 -22.57
N LEU A 129 -16.67 26.91 -22.41
CA LEU A 129 -17.60 27.74 -23.16
C LEU A 129 -17.26 27.84 -24.65
N GLN A 130 -15.97 27.72 -25.04
CA GLN A 130 -15.57 27.68 -26.46
C GLN A 130 -16.12 26.45 -27.19
N ASN A 131 -16.46 25.38 -26.45
CA ASN A 131 -17.03 24.15 -27.01
C ASN A 131 -18.57 24.17 -27.05
N MET A 132 -19.23 25.22 -26.54
CA MET A 132 -20.68 25.38 -26.64
C MET A 132 -21.03 26.31 -27.81
N ASP A 133 -21.85 25.80 -28.72
CA ASP A 133 -22.37 26.54 -29.86
C ASP A 133 -23.20 27.75 -29.37
N MET A 134 -22.82 28.95 -29.80
CA MET A 134 -23.48 30.21 -29.41
C MET A 134 -24.97 30.22 -29.75
N ASP A 135 -25.37 29.48 -30.79
CA ASP A 135 -26.77 29.35 -31.18
C ASP A 135 -27.57 28.52 -30.16
N GLN A 136 -26.99 27.47 -29.58
CA GLN A 136 -27.63 26.69 -28.52
C GLN A 136 -27.75 27.47 -27.21
N ILE A 137 -26.76 28.31 -26.89
CA ILE A 137 -26.82 29.21 -25.73
C ILE A 137 -27.96 30.22 -25.91
N LYS A 138 -28.08 30.80 -27.10
CA LYS A 138 -29.12 31.78 -27.42
C LYS A 138 -30.51 31.14 -27.40
N GLU A 139 -30.66 29.93 -27.92
CA GLU A 139 -31.91 29.19 -27.88
C GLU A 139 -32.31 28.85 -26.44
N LYS A 140 -31.41 28.29 -25.63
CA LYS A 140 -31.67 27.99 -24.21
C LYS A 140 -31.97 29.25 -23.40
N ALA A 141 -31.22 30.33 -23.60
CA ALA A 141 -31.47 31.59 -22.91
C ALA A 141 -32.84 32.18 -23.28
N SER A 142 -33.21 32.13 -24.57
CA SER A 142 -34.51 32.63 -25.03
C SER A 142 -35.68 31.76 -24.54
N ALA A 143 -35.53 30.44 -24.53
CA ALA A 143 -36.50 29.49 -23.96
C ALA A 143 -36.69 29.69 -22.45
N THR A 144 -35.60 29.89 -21.70
CA THR A 144 -35.68 30.13 -20.25
C THR A 144 -36.37 31.46 -19.94
N LEU A 145 -36.09 32.52 -20.72
CA LEU A 145 -36.77 33.81 -20.60
C LEU A 145 -38.27 33.71 -20.88
N THR A 146 -38.66 32.94 -21.90
CA THR A 146 -40.08 32.74 -22.22
C THR A 146 -40.79 31.89 -21.18
N GLU A 147 -40.14 30.85 -20.63
CA GLU A 147 -40.70 30.06 -19.53
C GLU A 147 -40.89 30.89 -18.26
N ILE A 148 -39.90 31.71 -17.87
CA ILE A 148 -40.01 32.58 -16.69
C ILE A 148 -41.14 33.59 -16.90
N LYS A 149 -41.22 34.18 -18.09
CA LYS A 149 -42.28 35.13 -18.44
C LYS A 149 -43.66 34.47 -18.38
N SER A 150 -43.82 33.29 -18.98
CA SER A 150 -45.07 32.52 -18.94
C SER A 150 -45.47 32.15 -17.51
N LYS A 151 -44.54 31.62 -16.71
CA LYS A 151 -44.79 31.29 -15.29
C LYS A 151 -45.12 32.51 -14.45
N ALA A 152 -44.54 33.68 -14.77
CA ALA A 152 -44.87 34.93 -14.10
C ALA A 152 -46.26 35.43 -14.50
N GLU A 153 -46.63 35.33 -15.78
CA GLU A 153 -47.97 35.68 -16.27
C GLU A 153 -49.07 34.76 -15.70
N GLU A 154 -48.81 33.45 -15.59
CA GLU A 154 -49.72 32.51 -14.91
C GLU A 154 -49.88 32.82 -13.42
N LYS A 155 -48.81 33.18 -12.72
CA LYS A 155 -48.88 33.50 -11.28
C LYS A 155 -49.49 34.86 -10.99
N CYS A 156 -49.37 35.83 -11.91
CA CYS A 156 -49.90 37.18 -11.73
C CYS A 156 -51.37 37.31 -12.18
N SER A 157 -51.86 36.43 -13.06
CA SER A 157 -53.27 36.41 -13.49
C SER A 157 -54.24 35.79 -12.47
N VAL A 158 -53.72 35.19 -11.41
CA VAL A 158 -54.49 34.54 -10.32
C VAL A 158 -54.55 35.42 -9.06
N MET A 159 -53.98 36.64 -9.08
CA MET A 159 -54.18 37.69 -8.06
C MET A 159 -55.23 38.70 -8.49
#